data_AF-A0A3S4J2Y2-F1
#
_entry.id   AF-A0A3S4J2Y2-F1
#
_cell.length_a   1.000
_cell.length_b   1.000
_cell.length_c   1.000
_cell.angle_alpha   90.00
_cell.angle_beta   90.00
_cell.angle_gamma   90.00
#
_symmetry.space_group_name_H-M   'P 1'
#
loop_
_entity.id
_entity.type
_entity.pdbx_description
1 polymer ?
#
loop_
_entity_poly.entity_id
_entity_poly.type
_entity_poly.pdbx_seq_one_letter_code
_entity_poly.pdbx_strand_id
1 'polypeptide(L)' 'MIACEENLEKALWLAHEVEVLAQLYLSTLAITDPVPVLDDEAIAIVLEKFKTYGLRIEE' A
#
# COMPACT_ATOMS: atom_id res chain seq x y z
N MET A 1 -11.56 -8.09 2.61
CA MET A 1 -10.33 -8.06 1.79
C MET A 1 -9.63 -9.41 1.94
N ILE A 2 -8.97 -9.90 0.88
CA ILE A 2 -8.17 -11.13 0.90
C ILE A 2 -6.76 -10.72 0.46
N ALA A 3 -5.75 -11.00 1.29
CA ALA A 3 -4.34 -10.77 0.99
C ALA A 3 -3.61 -12.11 1.02
N CYS A 4 -2.76 -12.35 0.02
CA CYS A 4 -2.00 -13.59 -0.14
C CYS A 4 -0.54 -13.24 -0.37
N GLU A 5 0.36 -13.91 0.35
CA GLU A 5 1.80 -13.75 0.22
C GLU A 5 2.52 -15.07 0.51
N GLU A 6 3.83 -15.10 0.27
CA GLU A 6 4.68 -16.30 0.41
C GLU A 6 4.70 -16.91 1.83
N ASN A 7 4.39 -16.11 2.86
CA ASN A 7 4.31 -16.56 4.24
C ASN A 7 3.24 -15.79 5.02
N LEU A 8 2.87 -16.33 6.19
CA LEU A 8 1.79 -15.77 7.02
C LEU A 8 2.10 -14.36 7.53
N GLU A 9 3.36 -14.08 7.86
CA GLU A 9 3.78 -12.78 8.37
C GLU A 9 3.64 -11.68 7.31
N LYS A 10 4.15 -11.93 6.10
CA LYS A 10 4.00 -11.04 4.95
C LYS A 10 2.54 -10.89 4.53
N ALA A 11 1.75 -11.96 4.59
CA ALA A 11 0.32 -11.89 4.27
C ALA A 11 -0.45 -11.04 5.28
N LEU A 12 -0.12 -11.16 6.58
CA LEU A 12 -0.70 -10.34 7.63
C LEU A 12 -0.27 -8.87 7.49
N TRP A 13 1.02 -8.62 7.23
CA TRP A 13 1.53 -7.28 6.99
C TRP A 13 0.83 -6.63 5.79
N LEU A 14 0.71 -7.34 4.66
CA LEU A 14 0.03 -6.84 3.46
C LEU A 14 -1.45 -6.54 3.75
N ALA A 15 -2.14 -7.42 4.46
CA ALA A 15 -3.52 -7.17 4.87
C ALA A 15 -3.62 -5.90 5.73
N HIS A 16 -2.69 -5.71 6.67
CA HIS A 16 -2.69 -4.52 7.52
C HIS A 16 -2.48 -3.23 6.72
N GLU A 17 -1.48 -3.19 5.84
CA GLU A 17 -1.20 -2.01 5.01
C GLU A 17 -2.38 -1.63 4.12
N VAL A 18 -3.06 -2.63 3.53
CA VAL A 18 -4.26 -2.38 2.72
C VAL A 18 -5.40 -1.82 3.56
N GLU A 19 -5.56 -2.25 4.82
CA GLU A 19 -6.55 -1.70 5.74
C GLU A 19 -6.24 -0.23 6.09
N VAL A 20 -4.96 0.10 6.33
CA VAL A 20 -4.53 1.49 6.57
C VAL A 20 -4.83 2.38 5.36
N LEU A 21 -4.57 1.90 4.14
CA LEU A 21 -4.91 2.63 2.91
C LEU A 21 -6.43 2.82 2.76
N ALA A 22 -7.24 1.82 3.09
CA ALA A 22 -8.70 1.94 3.07
C ALA A 22 -9.19 3.00 4.06
N GLN A 23 -8.64 3.01 5.28
CA GLN A 23 -8.97 4.02 6.29
C GLN A 23 -8.59 5.44 5.82
N LEU A 24 -7.41 5.60 5.23
CA LEU A 24 -6.95 6.89 4.67
C LEU A 24 -7.88 7.38 3.56
N TYR A 25 -8.24 6.48 2.64
CA TYR A 25 -9.12 6.81 1.53
C TYR A 25 -10.50 7.24 2.02
N LEU A 26 -11.14 6.48 2.92
CA LEU A 26 -12.45 6.83 3.47
C LEU A 26 -12.41 8.16 4.25
N SER A 27 -11.34 8.40 5.00
CA SER A 27 -11.18 9.64 5.77
C SER A 27 -11.03 10.87 4.88
N THR A 28 -10.29 10.75 3.76
CA THR A 28 -10.07 11.84 2.80
C THR A 28 -11.28 12.04 1.89
N LEU A 29 -11.97 10.98 1.51
CA LEU A 29 -13.18 11.02 0.69
C LEU A 29 -14.31 11.82 1.35
N ALA A 30 -14.42 11.76 2.68
CA ALA A 30 -15.38 12.57 3.43
C ALA A 30 -15.11 14.09 3.34
N ILE A 31 -13.90 14.51 2.94
CA ILE A 31 -13.47 15.91 2.86
C ILE A 31 -13.45 16.39 1.41
N THR A 32 -12.94 15.58 0.49
CA THR A 32 -12.77 15.92 -0.92
C THR A 32 -13.11 14.74 -1.82
N ASP A 33 -13.96 14.98 -2.81
CA ASP A 33 -14.38 13.99 -3.81
C ASP A 33 -14.24 14.59 -5.23
N PRO A 34 -13.39 14.02 -6.10
CA PRO A 34 -12.56 12.84 -5.89
C PRO A 34 -11.35 13.09 -4.99
N VAL A 35 -10.93 12.04 -4.27
CA VAL A 35 -9.67 12.04 -3.52
C VAL A 35 -8.51 12.21 -4.50
N PRO A 36 -7.57 13.14 -4.26
CA PRO A 36 -6.36 13.25 -5.06
C PRO A 36 -5.53 11.97 -5.01
N VAL A 37 -5.16 11.44 -6.18
CA VAL A 37 -4.33 10.24 -6.32
C VAL A 37 -3.00 10.57 -6.98
N LEU A 38 -2.01 9.69 -6.82
CA LEU A 38 -0.76 9.74 -7.57
C LEU A 38 -1.00 9.38 -9.04
N ASP A 39 -0.19 9.93 -9.93
CA ASP A 39 -0.17 9.54 -11.34
C ASP A 39 0.55 8.21 -11.54
N ASP A 40 0.30 7.57 -12.69
CA ASP A 40 0.84 6.25 -13.00
C ASP A 40 2.37 6.28 -13.09
N GLU A 41 2.95 7.40 -13.55
CA GLU A 41 4.40 7.61 -13.61
C GLU A 41 5.04 7.62 -12.22
N ALA A 42 4.45 8.30 -11.22
CA ALA A 42 4.96 8.28 -9.86
C ALA A 42 4.85 6.87 -9.26
N ILE A 43 3.75 6.15 -9.51
CA ILE A 43 3.59 4.77 -9.05
C ILE A 43 4.64 3.86 -9.68
N ALA A 44 4.94 4.02 -10.98
CA ALA A 44 5.99 3.25 -11.66
C ALA A 44 7.37 3.49 -11.02
N ILE A 45 7.70 4.74 -10.66
CA ILE A 45 8.95 5.06 -9.95
C ILE A 45 9.00 4.38 -8.58
N VAL A 46 7.89 4.37 -7.83
CA VAL A 46 7.82 3.71 -6.51
C VAL A 46 8.00 2.20 -6.65
N LEU A 47 7.38 1.57 -7.65
CA LEU A 47 7.55 0.14 -7.92
C LEU A 47 9.02 -0.22 -8.24
N GLU A 48 9.72 0.59 -9.01
CA GLU A 48 11.16 0.37 -9.28
C GLU A 48 12.01 0.51 -8.02
N LYS A 49 11.69 1.49 -7.15
CA LYS A 49 12.37 1.64 -5.86
C LYS A 49 12.10 0.47 -4.93
N PHE A 50 10.89 -0.07 -4.92
CA PHE A 50 10.53 -1.23 -4.08
C PHE A 50 11.33 -2.48 -4.47
N LYS A 51 11.75 -2.63 -5.73
CA LYS A 51 12.64 -3.74 -6.14
C LYS A 51 14.05 -3.63 -5.54
N THR A 52 14.57 -2.41 -5.41
CA THR A 52 15.94 -2.16 -4.94
C THR A 52 16.04 -1.97 -3.43
N TYR A 53 14.98 -1.49 -2.79
CA TYR A 53 14.89 -1.20 -1.35
C TYR A 53 13.93 -2.12 -0.58
N GLY A 54 13.40 -3.17 -1.23
CA GLY A 54 12.26 -3.96 -0.77
C GLY A 54 12.31 -4.37 0.71
N LEU A 55 11.11 -4.62 1.28
CA LEU A 55 10.84 -5.02 2.67
C LEU A 55 12.09 -5.55 3.41
N ARG A 56 12.85 -4.63 4.02
CA ARG A 56 13.86 -4.98 5.02
C ARG A 56 13.09 -5.36 6.27
N ILE A 57 12.67 -6.62 6.32
CA ILE A 57 12.30 -7.26 7.57
C ILE A 57 13.65 -7.56 8.23
N GLU A 58 14.19 -6.59 8.97
CA GLU A 58 15.31 -6.88 9.87
C GLU A 58 14.77 -7.69 11.06
N GLU A 59 15.32 -8.91 11.18
CA GLU A 59 15.23 -9.97 12.22
C GLU A 59 13.85 -10.53 12.63
#